data_AF-A0A947VTC7-F1
#
_entry.id   AF-A0A947VTC7-F1
#
_cell.length_a   1.000
_cell.length_b   1.000
_cell.length_c   1.000
_cell.angle_alpha   90.00
_cell.angle_beta   90.00
_cell.angle_gamma   90.00
#
_symmetry.space_group_name_H-M   'P 1'
#
loop_
_entity.id
_entity.type
_entity.pdbx_description
1 polymer ?
#
loop_
_entity_poly.entity_id
_entity_poly.type
_entity_poly.pdbx_seq_one_letter_code
_entity_poly.pdbx_strand_id
1 'polypeptide(L)'
;MKFKLLVVSCFVAGLIAGCAPKTTIKEQATAVNVRSEIKEGQQVGPRKKIAVIAFENKTAYGQTRLGSSASDILTTELGKSGRFILIEREKLDKIMAEKNLQQSGAITPDQAAATGKVLGLNAIVTGSISQFGVKTEGEDYLVYESKKQIAEATVDLRIVDVSDGKILWTDSGKGVAQKKVSATLGMGGRSGYDETLEGEALRAAIVKFVNNIIEKIDKMDWYCYVAEVDNDNIYLDSGKESGIAVNSKLKVTRPGKPIVSKSTGITIGNVENDVGTIEIVKYLGENGAVAKVISGDKPQSGDICRVK
;
A
#
# COMPACT_ATOMS: atom_id res chain seq x y z
N MET A 1 -61.90 55.90 -39.06
CA MET A 1 -61.67 54.67 -38.27
C MET A 1 -60.17 54.48 -38.10
N LYS A 2 -59.79 54.04 -36.90
CA LYS A 2 -58.43 53.89 -36.38
C LYS A 2 -57.67 52.78 -37.12
N PHE A 3 -56.35 52.87 -37.29
CA PHE A 3 -55.41 51.96 -36.62
C PHE A 3 -53.96 52.46 -36.71
N LYS A 4 -53.27 52.37 -35.57
CA LYS A 4 -51.95 52.92 -35.26
C LYS A 4 -50.82 51.96 -35.66
N LEU A 5 -49.71 52.56 -36.10
CA LEU A 5 -48.31 52.30 -35.78
C LEU A 5 -47.99 51.12 -34.84
N LEU A 6 -47.17 50.16 -35.27
CA LEU A 6 -46.10 49.55 -34.46
C LEU A 6 -45.12 48.75 -35.33
N VAL A 7 -43.97 49.33 -35.64
CA VAL A 7 -42.78 48.61 -36.13
C VAL A 7 -42.04 48.13 -34.88
N VAL A 8 -42.03 46.82 -34.64
CA VAL A 8 -41.21 46.19 -33.58
C VAL A 8 -40.04 45.48 -34.25
N SER A 9 -38.93 46.20 -34.35
CA SER A 9 -37.61 45.63 -34.60
C SER A 9 -37.18 44.90 -33.32
N CYS A 10 -37.40 43.59 -33.27
CA CYS A 10 -36.94 42.73 -32.20
C CYS A 10 -35.45 42.44 -32.39
N PHE A 11 -34.60 43.29 -31.81
CA PHE A 11 -33.16 43.07 -31.71
C PHE A 11 -32.93 41.97 -30.68
N VAL A 12 -32.92 40.71 -31.13
CA VAL A 12 -32.54 39.57 -30.30
C VAL A 12 -31.02 39.62 -30.13
N ALA A 13 -30.58 40.30 -29.07
CA ALA A 13 -29.24 40.17 -28.53
C ALA A 13 -29.08 38.75 -27.96
N GLY A 14 -28.68 37.81 -28.82
CA GLY A 14 -28.28 36.47 -28.41
C GLY A 14 -27.00 36.56 -27.57
N LEU A 15 -27.17 36.54 -26.24
CA LEU A 15 -26.11 36.29 -25.28
C LEU A 15 -25.45 34.95 -25.65
N ILE A 16 -24.27 35.01 -26.26
CA ILE A 16 -23.38 33.85 -26.43
C ILE A 16 -22.83 33.54 -25.03
N ALA A 17 -23.64 32.84 -24.23
CA ALA A 17 -23.16 32.21 -23.01
C ALA A 17 -22.24 31.07 -23.44
N GLY A 18 -20.94 31.32 -23.44
CA GLY A 18 -19.93 30.29 -23.59
C GLY A 18 -20.05 29.28 -22.45
N CYS A 19 -20.79 28.20 -22.68
CA CYS A 19 -20.73 27.02 -21.82
C CYS A 19 -19.37 26.37 -22.02
N ALA A 20 -18.43 26.69 -21.14
CA ALA A 20 -17.18 25.94 -21.03
C ALA A 20 -17.51 24.45 -20.81
N PRO A 21 -16.76 23.52 -21.42
CA PRO A 21 -16.94 22.09 -21.17
C PRO A 21 -16.73 21.83 -19.68
N LYS A 22 -17.80 21.41 -19.00
CA LYS A 22 -17.74 20.97 -17.59
C LYS A 22 -17.21 19.54 -17.57
N THR A 23 -15.94 19.38 -17.22
CA THR A 23 -15.43 18.11 -16.67
C THR A 23 -16.10 17.86 -15.33
N THR A 24 -17.20 17.12 -15.33
CA THR A 24 -17.73 16.56 -14.09
C THR A 24 -16.90 15.34 -13.75
N ILE A 25 -15.80 15.54 -13.02
CA ILE A 25 -15.14 14.47 -12.31
C ILE A 25 -16.11 14.10 -11.18
N LYS A 26 -16.78 12.94 -11.27
CA LYS A 26 -17.35 12.31 -10.07
C LYS A 26 -16.16 11.76 -9.30
N GLU A 27 -15.51 12.65 -8.57
CA GLU A 27 -14.44 12.34 -7.65
C GLU A 27 -15.06 11.55 -6.49
N GLN A 28 -15.00 10.23 -6.59
CA GLN A 28 -14.86 9.36 -5.43
C GLN A 28 -13.38 9.02 -5.25
N ALA A 29 -12.49 9.99 -5.43
CA ALA A 29 -11.29 10.00 -4.62
C ALA A 29 -11.75 10.51 -3.25
N THR A 30 -12.15 9.59 -2.37
CA THR A 30 -12.12 9.90 -0.96
C THR A 30 -10.68 10.30 -0.70
N ALA A 31 -10.40 11.60 -0.63
CA ALA A 31 -9.11 12.09 -0.18
C ALA A 31 -8.90 11.42 1.17
N VAL A 32 -8.01 10.42 1.22
CA VAL A 32 -7.69 9.79 2.50
C VAL A 32 -6.89 10.83 3.23
N ASN A 33 -7.60 11.51 4.12
CA ASN A 33 -7.06 12.44 5.06
C ASN A 33 -6.37 11.61 6.16
N VAL A 34 -5.28 10.90 5.81
CA VAL A 34 -4.51 10.07 6.77
C VAL A 34 -3.88 10.95 7.86
N ARG A 35 -3.80 12.27 7.63
CA ARG A 35 -3.30 13.21 8.63
C ARG A 35 -4.26 13.43 9.79
N SER A 36 -5.56 13.26 9.60
CA SER A 36 -6.55 13.54 10.64
C SER A 36 -6.92 12.26 11.39
N GLU A 37 -5.98 11.70 12.16
CA GLU A 37 -6.29 10.90 13.37
C GLU A 37 -5.05 10.43 14.16
N ILE A 38 -3.89 11.08 14.05
CA ILE A 38 -2.95 11.03 15.18
C ILE A 38 -3.50 12.00 16.23
N LYS A 39 -4.34 11.49 17.13
CA LYS A 39 -4.67 12.21 18.36
C LYS A 39 -3.34 12.51 19.07
N GLU A 40 -3.02 13.78 19.24
CA GLU A 40 -1.92 14.23 20.10
C GLU A 40 -2.02 13.47 21.44
N GLY A 41 -1.03 12.63 21.74
CA GLY A 41 -0.95 11.88 23.00
C GLY A 41 -1.16 10.37 22.93
N GLN A 42 -1.49 9.77 21.77
CA GLN A 42 -1.46 8.30 21.66
C GLN A 42 0.00 7.85 21.52
N GLN A 43 0.53 7.10 22.48
CA GLN A 43 1.88 6.53 22.40
C GLN A 43 1.97 5.63 21.15
N VAL A 44 2.55 6.17 20.08
CA VAL A 44 2.84 5.41 18.88
C VAL A 44 4.03 4.53 19.24
N GLY A 45 3.78 3.23 19.42
CA GLY A 45 4.84 2.25 19.59
C GLY A 45 5.81 2.26 18.41
N PRO A 46 6.95 1.54 18.49
CA PRO A 46 7.96 1.61 17.46
C PRO A 46 7.39 1.29 16.06
N ARG A 47 7.83 2.07 15.06
CA ARG A 47 7.42 1.91 13.66
C ARG A 47 7.88 0.56 13.14
N LYS A 48 6.97 -0.10 12.41
CA LYS A 48 7.19 -1.39 11.79
C LYS A 48 7.79 -1.22 10.40
N LYS A 49 8.73 -2.10 10.04
CA LYS A 49 9.28 -2.20 8.69
C LYS A 49 8.32 -3.01 7.84
N ILE A 50 7.87 -2.41 6.75
CA ILE A 50 6.97 -3.06 5.81
C ILE A 50 7.49 -2.91 4.40
N ALA A 51 7.10 -3.83 3.53
CA ALA A 51 7.39 -3.72 2.12
C ALA A 51 6.17 -4.12 1.29
N VAL A 52 6.09 -3.55 0.10
CA VAL A 52 5.03 -3.83 -0.88
C VAL A 52 5.71 -4.54 -2.06
N ILE A 53 5.31 -5.78 -2.33
CA ILE A 53 5.79 -6.46 -3.55
C ILE A 53 5.00 -6.00 -4.76
N ALA A 54 5.53 -6.26 -5.96
CA ALA A 54 4.79 -6.04 -7.20
C ALA A 54 3.47 -6.82 -7.19
N PHE A 55 2.39 -6.16 -7.63
CA PHE A 55 1.10 -6.82 -7.71
C PHE A 55 1.07 -7.70 -8.95
N GLU A 56 0.53 -8.90 -8.81
CA GLU A 56 0.33 -9.78 -9.95
C GLU A 56 -0.82 -9.25 -10.81
N ASN A 57 -0.60 -9.02 -12.10
CA ASN A 57 -1.68 -8.67 -13.01
C ASN A 57 -2.31 -9.94 -13.60
N LYS A 58 -3.56 -10.22 -13.23
CA LYS A 58 -4.32 -11.38 -13.74
C LYS A 58 -5.19 -11.04 -14.95
N THR A 59 -5.06 -9.83 -15.46
CA THR A 59 -5.84 -9.33 -16.59
C THR A 59 -5.01 -9.37 -17.88
N ALA A 60 -5.69 -9.42 -19.03
CA ALA A 60 -5.02 -9.30 -20.32
C ALA A 60 -4.54 -7.86 -20.63
N TYR A 61 -4.97 -6.87 -19.84
CA TYR A 61 -4.66 -5.46 -20.03
C TYR A 61 -3.35 -5.10 -19.36
N GLY A 62 -2.52 -4.27 -20.01
CA GLY A 62 -1.39 -3.57 -19.38
C GLY A 62 -0.25 -4.43 -18.81
N GLN A 63 -0.25 -5.76 -19.01
CA GLN A 63 0.83 -6.69 -18.69
C GLN A 63 1.45 -6.44 -17.30
N THR A 64 2.77 -6.45 -17.15
CA THR A 64 3.45 -6.21 -15.86
C THR A 64 3.34 -4.77 -15.37
N ARG A 65 3.07 -3.79 -16.26
CA ARG A 65 3.03 -2.35 -15.94
C ARG A 65 1.97 -2.01 -14.90
N LEU A 66 0.75 -2.57 -15.02
CA LEU A 66 -0.32 -2.29 -14.06
C LEU A 66 0.04 -2.76 -12.64
N GLY A 67 0.70 -3.93 -12.55
CA GLY A 67 1.16 -4.49 -11.28
C GLY A 67 2.16 -3.60 -10.57
N SER A 68 3.18 -3.12 -11.29
CA SER A 68 4.16 -2.16 -10.78
C SER A 68 3.49 -0.86 -10.35
N SER A 69 2.65 -0.27 -11.21
CA SER A 69 1.91 0.96 -10.90
C SER A 69 1.06 0.82 -9.64
N ALA A 70 0.37 -0.32 -9.45
CA ALA A 70 -0.42 -0.57 -8.25
C ALA A 70 0.45 -0.61 -6.99
N SER A 71 1.57 -1.33 -7.02
CA SER A 71 2.50 -1.36 -5.87
C SER A 71 3.13 0.01 -5.56
N ASP A 72 3.43 0.81 -6.58
CA ASP A 72 4.02 2.15 -6.41
C ASP A 72 3.01 3.13 -5.82
N ILE A 73 1.75 3.08 -6.29
CA ILE A 73 0.65 3.86 -5.71
C ILE A 73 0.49 3.49 -4.23
N LEU A 74 0.42 2.20 -3.89
CA LEU A 74 0.24 1.78 -2.51
C LEU A 74 1.41 2.21 -1.63
N THR A 75 2.65 2.01 -2.09
CA THR A 75 3.87 2.45 -1.40
C THR A 75 3.84 3.96 -1.14
N THR A 76 3.42 4.75 -2.13
CA THR A 76 3.29 6.21 -2.01
C THR A 76 2.25 6.60 -0.97
N GLU A 77 1.06 5.99 -0.98
CA GLU A 77 0.00 6.32 -0.02
C GLU A 77 0.35 5.86 1.40
N LEU A 78 0.99 4.71 1.57
CA LEU A 78 1.53 4.28 2.86
C LEU A 78 2.65 5.21 3.34
N GLY A 79 3.51 5.70 2.43
CA GLY A 79 4.59 6.62 2.77
C GLY A 79 4.09 7.96 3.29
N LYS A 80 3.02 8.49 2.67
CA LYS A 80 2.34 9.70 3.13
C LYS A 80 1.77 9.58 4.55
N SER A 81 1.45 8.36 5.00
CA SER A 81 0.96 8.14 6.36
C SER A 81 2.02 8.41 7.44
N GLY A 82 3.31 8.25 7.13
CA GLY A 82 4.41 8.35 8.09
C GLY A 82 4.43 7.28 9.19
N ARG A 83 3.52 6.29 9.14
CA ARG A 83 3.34 5.28 10.19
C ARG A 83 4.34 4.14 10.13
N PHE A 84 4.95 3.92 8.97
CA PHE A 84 5.81 2.76 8.69
C PHE A 84 7.18 3.15 8.18
N ILE A 85 8.13 2.23 8.36
CA ILE A 85 9.40 2.25 7.64
C ILE A 85 9.19 1.43 6.36
N LEU A 86 9.19 2.10 5.22
CA LEU A 86 9.00 1.44 3.93
C LEU A 86 10.34 0.96 3.39
N ILE A 87 10.43 -0.34 3.12
CA ILE A 87 11.58 -0.92 2.44
C ILE A 87 11.27 -1.00 0.94
N GLU A 88 12.22 -0.50 0.14
CA GLU A 88 12.14 -0.46 -1.31
C GLU A 88 11.94 -1.85 -1.91
N ARG A 89 11.07 -1.93 -2.91
CA ARG A 89 10.78 -3.16 -3.65
C ARG A 89 12.02 -3.70 -4.35
N GLU A 90 12.88 -2.84 -4.87
CA GLU A 90 14.09 -3.24 -5.60
C GLU A 90 15.06 -4.03 -4.70
N LYS A 91 15.05 -3.78 -3.38
CA LYS A 91 15.83 -4.57 -2.42
C LYS A 91 15.22 -5.96 -2.25
N LEU A 92 13.90 -6.07 -2.17
CA LEU A 92 13.22 -7.35 -2.15
C LEU A 92 13.49 -8.15 -3.42
N ASP A 93 13.37 -7.50 -4.59
CA ASP A 93 13.54 -8.16 -5.88
C ASP A 93 14.95 -8.73 -6.04
N LYS A 94 15.97 -8.01 -5.55
CA LYS A 94 17.35 -8.52 -5.50
C LYS A 94 17.49 -9.77 -4.63
N ILE A 95 16.97 -9.75 -3.40
CA ILE A 95 17.01 -10.91 -2.51
C ILE A 95 16.24 -12.10 -3.10
N MET A 96 15.07 -11.84 -3.69
CA MET A 96 14.26 -12.86 -4.36
C MET A 96 15.01 -13.48 -5.56
N ALA A 97 15.70 -12.65 -6.35
CA ALA A 97 16.50 -13.11 -7.49
C ALA A 97 17.68 -13.97 -7.03
N GLU A 98 18.42 -13.55 -6.00
CA GLU A 98 19.52 -14.31 -5.41
C GLU A 98 19.08 -15.67 -4.87
N LYS A 99 17.87 -15.74 -4.32
CA LYS A 99 17.30 -16.98 -3.76
C LYS A 99 16.55 -17.83 -4.81
N ASN A 100 16.58 -17.44 -6.09
CA ASN A 100 15.82 -18.08 -7.18
C ASN A 100 14.31 -18.21 -6.88
N LEU A 101 13.75 -17.31 -6.06
CA LEU A 101 12.35 -17.38 -5.62
C LEU A 101 11.37 -16.76 -6.63
N GLN A 102 11.87 -16.17 -7.73
CA GLN A 102 11.06 -15.55 -8.79
C GLN A 102 10.46 -16.56 -9.79
N GLN A 103 10.76 -17.85 -9.68
CA GLN A 103 10.47 -18.84 -10.73
C GLN A 103 8.97 -19.20 -10.89
N SER A 104 8.09 -18.88 -9.92
CA SER A 104 6.70 -19.38 -9.91
C SER A 104 5.63 -18.33 -10.26
N GLY A 105 6.00 -17.12 -10.69
CA GLY A 105 5.04 -16.04 -10.94
C GLY A 105 4.48 -15.47 -9.62
N ALA A 106 3.39 -16.03 -9.10
CA ALA A 106 2.82 -15.60 -7.83
C ALA A 106 3.71 -15.98 -6.65
N ILE A 107 4.04 -15.00 -5.80
CA ILE A 107 4.82 -15.19 -4.58
C ILE A 107 3.91 -15.80 -3.50
N THR A 108 4.29 -16.95 -2.96
CA THR A 108 3.55 -17.57 -1.85
C THR A 108 3.81 -16.81 -0.53
N PRO A 109 2.90 -16.89 0.46
CA PRO A 109 3.13 -16.29 1.77
C PRO A 109 4.44 -16.75 2.42
N ASP A 110 4.79 -18.02 2.26
CA ASP A 110 6.04 -18.59 2.79
C ASP A 110 7.28 -17.99 2.12
N GLN A 111 7.24 -17.82 0.78
CA GLN A 111 8.34 -17.17 0.04
C GLN A 111 8.47 -15.70 0.42
N ALA A 112 7.34 -14.99 0.56
CA ALA A 112 7.33 -13.60 1.02
C ALA A 112 7.97 -13.50 2.40
N ALA A 113 7.54 -14.33 3.35
CA ALA A 113 8.08 -14.33 4.71
C ALA A 113 9.57 -14.68 4.75
N ALA A 114 10.02 -15.67 3.97
CA ALA A 114 11.43 -16.03 3.89
C ALA A 114 12.30 -14.84 3.45
N THR A 115 11.86 -14.10 2.43
CA THR A 115 12.55 -12.90 1.94
C THR A 115 12.43 -11.74 2.92
N GLY A 116 11.27 -11.56 3.55
CA GLY A 116 11.07 -10.55 4.56
C GLY A 116 11.99 -10.72 5.76
N LYS A 117 12.24 -11.96 6.19
CA LYS A 117 13.15 -12.27 7.30
C LYS A 117 14.58 -11.79 7.01
N VAL A 118 15.04 -11.92 5.76
CA VAL A 118 16.38 -11.47 5.35
C VAL A 118 16.51 -9.94 5.46
N LEU A 119 15.44 -9.21 5.17
CA LEU A 119 15.41 -7.74 5.27
C LEU A 119 14.94 -7.22 6.64
N GLY A 120 14.66 -8.12 7.59
CA GLY A 120 14.14 -7.77 8.91
C GLY A 120 12.77 -7.11 8.89
N LEU A 121 11.92 -7.45 7.92
CA LEU A 121 10.57 -6.90 7.80
C LEU A 121 9.64 -7.46 8.89
N ASN A 122 8.66 -6.65 9.30
CA ASN A 122 7.58 -7.11 10.17
C ASN A 122 6.39 -7.66 9.36
N ALA A 123 6.07 -7.00 8.25
CA ALA A 123 4.97 -7.39 7.37
C ALA A 123 5.31 -7.16 5.89
N ILE A 124 4.72 -7.96 5.03
CA ILE A 124 4.76 -7.77 3.58
C ILE A 124 3.33 -7.63 3.06
N VAL A 125 3.12 -6.64 2.20
CA VAL A 125 1.88 -6.47 1.48
C VAL A 125 2.04 -7.04 0.08
N THR A 126 1.17 -7.99 -0.25
CA THR A 126 1.09 -8.67 -1.55
C THR A 126 -0.29 -8.44 -2.17
N GLY A 127 -0.42 -8.60 -3.48
CA GLY A 127 -1.73 -8.43 -4.10
C GLY A 127 -1.77 -8.82 -5.57
N SER A 128 -2.96 -8.77 -6.12
CA SER A 128 -3.20 -8.97 -7.55
C SER A 128 -4.28 -8.05 -8.09
N ILE A 129 -4.16 -7.65 -9.35
CA ILE A 129 -5.21 -6.95 -10.08
C ILE A 129 -6.04 -8.04 -10.75
N SER A 130 -7.25 -8.28 -10.23
CA SER A 130 -8.13 -9.34 -10.72
C SER A 130 -9.01 -8.90 -11.87
N GLN A 131 -9.36 -7.61 -11.94
CA GLN A 131 -10.16 -7.06 -13.03
C GLN A 131 -9.66 -5.68 -13.41
N PHE A 132 -9.60 -5.44 -14.71
CA PHE A 132 -9.31 -4.14 -15.26
C PHE A 132 -10.00 -4.02 -16.61
N GLY A 133 -10.67 -2.91 -16.86
CA GLY A 133 -11.32 -2.66 -18.14
C GLY A 133 -11.72 -1.21 -18.31
N VAL A 134 -11.72 -0.76 -19.57
CA VAL A 134 -12.20 0.56 -19.95
C VAL A 134 -13.37 0.40 -20.90
N LYS A 135 -14.51 1.00 -20.54
CA LYS A 135 -15.75 1.03 -21.32
C LYS A 135 -15.94 2.43 -21.88
N THR A 136 -16.38 2.53 -23.12
CA THR A 136 -16.76 3.81 -23.74
C THR A 136 -18.24 3.76 -24.09
N GLU A 137 -19.02 4.63 -23.45
CA GLU A 137 -20.44 4.84 -23.72
C GLU A 137 -20.59 6.09 -24.60
N GLY A 138 -21.41 6.01 -25.66
CA GLY A 138 -21.69 7.13 -26.56
C GLY A 138 -23.18 7.39 -26.66
N GLU A 139 -23.58 8.64 -26.56
CA GLU A 139 -24.91 9.14 -26.89
C GLU A 139 -24.78 10.11 -28.06
N ASP A 140 -25.47 9.83 -29.16
CA ASP A 140 -25.46 10.66 -30.36
C ASP A 140 -26.89 11.06 -30.72
N TYR A 141 -27.15 12.35 -30.67
CA TYR A 141 -28.40 12.99 -31.07
C TYR A 141 -28.08 14.06 -32.12
N LEU A 142 -29.06 14.38 -32.99
CA LEU A 142 -28.91 15.26 -34.16
C LEU A 142 -28.13 16.58 -33.92
N VAL A 143 -28.15 17.10 -32.69
CA VAL A 143 -27.53 18.38 -32.29
C VAL A 143 -26.50 18.20 -31.16
N TYR A 144 -26.43 17.02 -30.53
CA TYR A 144 -25.71 16.77 -29.30
C TYR A 144 -25.00 15.41 -29.34
N GLU A 145 -23.67 15.44 -29.19
CA GLU A 145 -22.83 14.26 -29.04
C GLU A 145 -22.27 14.20 -27.62
N SER A 146 -22.25 13.01 -27.02
CA SER A 146 -21.68 12.77 -25.71
C SER A 146 -20.92 11.46 -25.69
N LYS A 147 -19.65 11.51 -25.27
CA LYS A 147 -18.81 10.33 -25.05
C LYS A 147 -18.40 10.27 -23.59
N LYS A 148 -18.59 9.11 -22.98
CA LYS A 148 -18.26 8.83 -21.59
C LYS A 148 -17.34 7.62 -21.53
N GLN A 149 -16.11 7.82 -21.08
CA GLN A 149 -15.15 6.76 -20.82
C GLN A 149 -15.20 6.40 -19.34
N ILE A 150 -15.22 5.11 -19.02
CA ILE A 150 -15.30 4.56 -17.67
C ILE A 150 -14.21 3.50 -17.54
N ALA A 151 -13.23 3.74 -16.69
CA ALA A 151 -12.24 2.75 -16.28
C ALA A 151 -12.65 2.12 -14.95
N GLU A 152 -12.63 0.79 -14.88
CA GLU A 152 -12.94 0.00 -13.70
C GLU A 152 -11.73 -0.89 -13.36
N ALA A 153 -11.32 -0.89 -12.09
CA ALA A 153 -10.25 -1.74 -11.59
C ALA A 153 -10.71 -2.46 -10.30
N THR A 154 -10.42 -3.76 -10.19
CA THR A 154 -10.55 -4.53 -8.95
C THR A 154 -9.18 -5.04 -8.56
N VAL A 155 -8.79 -4.73 -7.32
CA VAL A 155 -7.51 -5.10 -6.73
C VAL A 155 -7.80 -5.97 -5.51
N ASP A 156 -7.07 -7.07 -5.38
CA ASP A 156 -7.09 -7.94 -4.21
C ASP A 156 -5.75 -7.80 -3.47
N LEU A 157 -5.80 -7.69 -2.15
CA LEU A 157 -4.65 -7.41 -1.31
C LEU A 157 -4.58 -8.38 -0.14
N ARG A 158 -3.36 -8.74 0.25
CA ARG A 158 -3.07 -9.58 1.43
C ARG A 158 -1.93 -8.98 2.23
N ILE A 159 -2.05 -9.02 3.55
CA ILE A 159 -0.98 -8.69 4.49
C ILE A 159 -0.45 -9.99 5.06
N VAL A 160 0.86 -10.20 4.96
CA VAL A 160 1.56 -11.39 5.44
C VAL A 160 2.46 -11.01 6.61
N ASP A 161 2.34 -11.72 7.73
CA ASP A 161 3.29 -11.64 8.84
C ASP A 161 4.58 -12.36 8.46
N VAL A 162 5.70 -11.67 8.59
CA VAL A 162 7.01 -12.20 8.21
C VAL A 162 7.53 -13.22 9.24
N SER A 163 7.09 -13.14 10.50
CA SER A 163 7.59 -14.01 11.57
C SER A 163 7.20 -15.48 11.35
N ASP A 164 5.94 -15.73 11.01
CA ASP A 164 5.36 -17.07 10.86
C ASP A 164 4.79 -17.36 9.46
N GLY A 165 4.80 -16.38 8.54
CA GLY A 165 4.33 -16.54 7.17
C GLY A 165 2.82 -16.54 6.99
N LYS A 166 2.05 -16.19 8.03
CA LYS A 166 0.59 -16.23 7.95
C LYS A 166 0.00 -14.99 7.29
N ILE A 167 -1.13 -15.19 6.62
CA ILE A 167 -1.96 -14.10 6.11
C ILE A 167 -2.74 -13.51 7.29
N LEU A 168 -2.45 -12.27 7.64
CA LEU A 168 -3.13 -11.53 8.71
C LEU A 168 -4.47 -10.98 8.27
N TRP A 169 -4.53 -10.55 7.03
CA TRP A 169 -5.71 -9.89 6.48
C TRP A 169 -5.71 -9.99 4.96
N THR A 170 -6.90 -10.08 4.39
CA THR A 170 -7.13 -10.04 2.95
C THR A 170 -8.36 -9.19 2.68
N ASP A 171 -8.34 -8.45 1.58
CA ASP A 171 -9.47 -7.61 1.16
C ASP A 171 -9.46 -7.38 -0.35
N SER A 172 -10.60 -6.92 -0.86
CA SER A 172 -10.80 -6.61 -2.27
C SER A 172 -11.41 -5.22 -2.43
N GLY A 173 -10.83 -4.44 -3.34
CA GLY A 173 -11.10 -3.02 -3.50
C GLY A 173 -11.40 -2.73 -4.96
N LYS A 174 -12.55 -2.11 -5.20
CA LYS A 174 -12.97 -1.67 -6.54
C LYS A 174 -12.79 -0.18 -6.69
N GLY A 175 -12.21 0.26 -7.80
CA GLY A 175 -12.05 1.66 -8.17
C GLY A 175 -12.67 1.92 -9.53
N VAL A 176 -13.28 3.10 -9.67
CA VAL A 176 -13.90 3.54 -10.92
C VAL A 176 -13.48 4.97 -11.19
N ALA A 177 -12.98 5.24 -12.39
CA ALA A 177 -12.70 6.58 -12.88
C ALA A 177 -13.51 6.81 -14.16
N GLN A 178 -14.07 8.01 -14.34
CA GLN A 178 -14.87 8.31 -15.52
C GLN A 178 -14.63 9.72 -16.03
N LYS A 179 -14.59 9.87 -17.35
CA LYS A 179 -14.50 11.16 -18.03
C LYS A 179 -15.62 11.28 -19.06
N LYS A 180 -16.43 12.33 -18.94
CA LYS A 180 -17.48 12.66 -19.90
C LYS A 180 -17.06 13.88 -20.72
N VAL A 181 -17.18 13.78 -22.03
CA VAL A 181 -16.94 14.87 -22.97
C VAL A 181 -18.17 15.00 -23.86
N SER A 182 -18.66 16.23 -24.00
CA SER A 182 -19.85 16.54 -24.78
C SER A 182 -19.53 17.60 -25.83
N ALA A 183 -20.16 17.47 -27.00
CA ALA A 183 -20.14 18.43 -28.07
C ALA A 183 -21.57 18.79 -28.49
N THR A 184 -21.79 20.04 -28.88
CA THR A 184 -23.10 20.53 -29.32
C THR A 184 -22.88 21.38 -30.56
N LEU A 185 -23.58 21.09 -31.66
CA LEU A 185 -23.42 21.80 -32.94
C LEU A 185 -21.95 21.92 -33.40
N GLY A 186 -21.16 20.87 -33.22
CA GLY A 186 -19.72 20.89 -33.56
C GLY A 186 -18.84 21.74 -32.63
N MET A 187 -19.41 22.37 -31.60
CA MET A 187 -18.69 23.08 -30.54
C MET A 187 -18.54 22.17 -29.33
N GLY A 188 -17.29 21.83 -28.97
CA GLY A 188 -16.97 20.95 -27.85
C GLY A 188 -15.62 20.25 -28.01
N GLY A 189 -15.18 19.54 -26.98
CA GLY A 189 -13.94 18.77 -27.03
C GLY A 189 -14.11 17.47 -27.83
N ARG A 190 -13.16 17.15 -28.72
CA ARG A 190 -13.02 15.78 -29.26
C ARG A 190 -12.16 14.99 -28.30
N SER A 191 -12.71 13.98 -27.63
CA SER A 191 -11.91 13.11 -26.75
C SER A 191 -11.38 11.91 -27.52
N GLY A 192 -10.05 11.80 -27.58
CA GLY A 192 -9.37 10.52 -27.74
C GLY A 192 -9.48 9.68 -26.46
N TYR A 193 -8.90 8.47 -26.49
CA TYR A 193 -8.72 7.64 -25.29
C TYR A 193 -7.86 8.38 -24.26
N ASP A 194 -8.30 8.42 -23.00
CA ASP A 194 -7.55 9.04 -21.91
C ASP A 194 -6.85 7.98 -21.04
N GLU A 195 -5.53 7.86 -21.21
CA GLU A 195 -4.69 6.93 -20.44
C GLU A 195 -4.67 7.25 -18.93
N THR A 196 -5.00 8.46 -18.50
CA THR A 196 -4.97 8.81 -17.06
C THR A 196 -6.07 8.12 -16.27
N LEU A 197 -7.19 7.75 -16.92
CA LEU A 197 -8.30 7.04 -16.31
C LEU A 197 -7.88 5.68 -15.73
N GLU A 198 -6.88 5.03 -16.34
CA GLU A 198 -6.34 3.78 -15.83
C GLU A 198 -5.73 3.96 -14.43
N GLY A 199 -4.86 4.96 -14.30
CA GLY A 199 -4.18 5.28 -13.05
C GLY A 199 -5.14 5.80 -11.98
N GLU A 200 -6.16 6.56 -12.37
CA GLU A 200 -7.20 7.05 -11.47
C GLU A 200 -8.05 5.91 -10.91
N ALA A 201 -8.49 4.97 -11.75
CA ALA A 201 -9.28 3.81 -11.30
C ALA A 201 -8.46 2.90 -10.36
N LEU A 202 -7.19 2.63 -10.69
CA LEU A 202 -6.29 1.87 -9.82
C LEU A 202 -6.08 2.57 -8.48
N ARG A 203 -5.78 3.88 -8.50
CA ARG A 203 -5.60 4.65 -7.27
C ARG A 203 -6.87 4.63 -6.41
N ALA A 204 -8.05 4.81 -7.02
CA ALA A 204 -9.32 4.74 -6.31
C ALA A 204 -9.59 3.36 -5.67
N ALA A 205 -9.10 2.28 -6.26
CA ALA A 205 -9.19 0.94 -5.66
C ALA A 205 -8.23 0.80 -4.46
N ILE A 206 -6.98 1.22 -4.63
CA ILE A 206 -5.88 0.98 -3.66
C ILE A 206 -6.03 1.85 -2.41
N VAL A 207 -6.41 3.10 -2.58
CA VAL A 207 -6.53 4.08 -1.50
C VAL A 207 -7.51 3.60 -0.41
N LYS A 208 -8.49 2.77 -0.76
CA LYS A 208 -9.44 2.15 0.18
C LYS A 208 -8.78 1.22 1.20
N PHE A 209 -7.64 0.62 0.86
CA PHE A 209 -6.94 -0.30 1.75
C PHE A 209 -6.06 0.39 2.79
N VAL A 210 -5.62 1.63 2.52
CA VAL A 210 -4.55 2.29 3.30
C VAL A 210 -4.89 2.34 4.79
N ASN A 211 -6.09 2.76 5.15
CA ASN A 211 -6.52 2.83 6.55
C ASN A 211 -6.60 1.45 7.21
N ASN A 212 -7.14 0.46 6.50
CA ASN A 212 -7.24 -0.91 7.01
C ASN A 212 -5.85 -1.53 7.19
N ILE A 213 -4.93 -1.32 6.25
CA ILE A 213 -3.54 -1.76 6.38
C ILE A 213 -2.91 -1.12 7.62
N ILE A 214 -3.12 0.19 7.81
CA ILE A 214 -2.60 0.89 8.99
C ILE A 214 -3.10 0.24 10.28
N GLU A 215 -4.41 0.08 10.40
CA GLU A 215 -5.05 -0.50 11.58
C GLU A 215 -4.58 -1.94 11.86
N LYS A 216 -4.46 -2.78 10.83
CA LYS A 216 -4.06 -4.19 10.99
C LYS A 216 -2.60 -4.32 11.38
N ILE A 217 -1.71 -3.52 10.80
CA ILE A 217 -0.28 -3.55 11.12
C ILE A 217 -0.01 -2.89 12.48
N ASP A 218 -0.78 -1.88 12.88
CA ASP A 218 -0.66 -1.27 14.21
C ASP A 218 -0.96 -2.27 15.33
N LYS A 219 -1.94 -3.16 15.13
CA LYS A 219 -2.31 -4.21 16.09
C LYS A 219 -1.28 -5.33 16.24
N MET A 220 -0.32 -5.44 15.32
CA MET A 220 0.77 -6.42 15.42
C MET A 220 1.74 -6.01 16.54
N ASP A 221 2.31 -6.98 17.24
CA ASP A 221 3.40 -6.72 18.16
C ASP A 221 4.66 -6.33 17.39
N TRP A 222 5.32 -5.25 17.81
CA TRP A 222 6.58 -4.88 17.21
C TRP A 222 7.70 -5.84 17.62
N TYR A 223 8.56 -6.17 16.66
CA TYR A 223 9.77 -6.96 16.90
C TYR A 223 10.91 -6.49 16.00
N CYS A 224 12.14 -6.81 16.41
CA CYS A 224 13.36 -6.65 15.63
C CYS A 224 14.25 -7.90 15.79
N TYR A 225 15.32 -7.97 15.02
CA TYR A 225 16.27 -9.07 15.01
C TYR A 225 17.63 -8.65 15.55
N VAL A 226 18.31 -9.60 16.22
CA VAL A 226 19.73 -9.47 16.51
C VAL A 226 20.50 -9.65 15.22
N ALA A 227 21.13 -8.59 14.75
CA ALA A 227 21.93 -8.57 13.53
C ALA A 227 23.30 -9.23 13.77
N GLU A 228 23.95 -8.92 14.88
CA GLU A 228 25.26 -9.46 15.23
C GLU A 228 25.50 -9.33 16.75
N VAL A 229 26.37 -10.19 17.30
CA VAL A 229 26.79 -10.10 18.69
C VAL A 229 28.31 -10.10 18.76
N ASP A 230 28.88 -8.99 19.21
CA ASP A 230 30.32 -8.81 19.40
C ASP A 230 30.63 -8.52 20.86
N ASN A 231 31.36 -9.43 21.51
CA ASN A 231 31.67 -9.35 22.94
C ASN A 231 30.40 -9.11 23.79
N ASP A 232 30.26 -7.96 24.43
CA ASP A 232 29.09 -7.60 25.23
C ASP A 232 28.06 -6.73 24.49
N ASN A 233 28.37 -6.34 23.25
CA ASN A 233 27.52 -5.49 22.43
C ASN A 233 26.65 -6.36 21.52
N ILE A 234 25.34 -6.14 21.60
CA ILE A 234 24.35 -6.78 20.74
C ILE A 234 23.88 -5.73 19.74
N TYR A 235 24.12 -5.99 18.46
CA TYR A 235 23.67 -5.13 17.38
C TYR A 235 22.28 -5.56 16.93
N LEU A 236 21.35 -4.62 16.93
CA LEU A 236 19.98 -4.82 16.50
C LEU A 236 19.77 -4.21 15.13
N ASP A 237 18.94 -4.85 14.31
CA ASP A 237 18.53 -4.35 13.00
C ASP A 237 17.49 -3.21 13.10
N SER A 238 17.22 -2.69 14.29
CA SER A 238 16.31 -1.57 14.51
C SER A 238 16.96 -0.47 15.34
N GLY A 239 16.75 0.78 14.91
CA GLY A 239 17.41 1.95 15.48
C GLY A 239 16.48 3.14 15.65
N LYS A 240 17.06 4.33 15.58
CA LYS A 240 16.36 5.60 15.76
C LYS A 240 15.16 5.76 14.82
N GLU A 241 15.23 5.23 13.60
CA GLU A 241 14.14 5.29 12.63
C GLU A 241 12.88 4.56 13.12
N SER A 242 13.00 3.46 13.88
CA SER A 242 11.82 2.80 14.44
C SER A 242 11.19 3.60 15.58
N GLY A 243 11.87 4.63 16.10
CA GLY A 243 11.39 5.39 17.25
C GLY A 243 11.52 4.62 18.58
N ILE A 244 12.23 3.48 18.59
CA ILE A 244 12.57 2.80 19.84
C ILE A 244 13.51 3.66 20.68
N ALA A 245 13.24 3.80 21.98
CA ALA A 245 14.02 4.67 22.86
C ALA A 245 15.29 3.96 23.38
N VAL A 246 16.31 4.76 23.68
CA VAL A 246 17.43 4.30 24.53
C VAL A 246 16.90 3.98 25.93
N ASN A 247 17.46 2.94 26.56
CA ASN A 247 17.01 2.32 27.81
C ASN A 247 15.71 1.49 27.69
N SER A 248 15.17 1.30 26.47
CA SER A 248 14.10 0.33 26.26
C SER A 248 14.60 -1.09 26.53
N LYS A 249 13.82 -1.84 27.30
CA LYS A 249 14.08 -3.25 27.62
C LYS A 249 13.35 -4.13 26.63
N LEU A 250 14.08 -5.02 25.99
CA LEU A 250 13.56 -5.96 25.00
C LEU A 250 13.71 -7.38 25.51
N LYS A 251 12.64 -8.15 25.39
CA LYS A 251 12.67 -9.59 25.61
C LYS A 251 13.24 -10.27 24.37
N VAL A 252 14.23 -11.13 24.56
CA VAL A 252 14.89 -11.88 23.49
C VAL A 252 14.42 -13.32 23.50
N THR A 253 13.92 -13.76 22.35
CA THR A 253 13.45 -15.13 22.12
C THR A 253 14.16 -15.73 20.92
N ARG A 254 14.61 -16.98 21.07
CA ARG A 254 15.23 -17.73 19.97
C ARG A 254 14.16 -18.51 19.20
N PRO A 255 13.96 -18.23 17.89
CA PRO A 255 13.06 -19.01 17.07
C PRO A 255 13.63 -20.43 16.88
N GLY A 256 12.86 -21.42 17.27
CA GLY A 256 13.14 -22.84 17.11
C GLY A 256 12.46 -23.43 15.88
N LYS A 257 12.23 -24.74 15.90
CA LYS A 257 11.61 -25.45 14.77
C LYS A 257 10.16 -24.98 14.54
N PRO A 258 9.70 -24.93 13.28
CA PRO A 258 8.30 -24.71 12.98
C PRO A 258 7.45 -25.84 13.55
N ILE A 259 6.38 -25.47 14.25
CA ILE A 259 5.35 -26.37 14.74
C ILE A 259 4.34 -26.54 13.62
N VAL A 260 4.34 -27.72 13.01
CA VAL A 260 3.40 -28.08 11.95
C VAL A 260 2.29 -28.94 12.54
N SER A 261 1.04 -28.55 12.30
CA SER A 261 -0.12 -29.34 12.68
C SER A 261 -0.11 -30.66 11.89
N LYS A 262 -0.03 -31.80 12.60
CA LYS A 262 0.03 -33.13 11.96
C LYS A 262 -1.22 -33.46 11.13
N SER A 263 -2.37 -32.84 11.43
CA SER A 263 -3.62 -33.09 10.72
C SER A 263 -3.80 -32.24 9.46
N THR A 264 -3.23 -31.04 9.42
CA THR A 264 -3.44 -30.07 8.32
C THR A 264 -2.19 -29.78 7.51
N GLY A 265 -1.00 -30.14 8.01
CA GLY A 265 0.27 -29.78 7.38
C GLY A 265 0.60 -28.28 7.47
N ILE A 266 -0.21 -27.49 8.17
CA ILE A 266 -0.04 -26.04 8.30
C ILE A 266 0.90 -25.70 9.46
N THR A 267 1.84 -24.80 9.23
CA THR A 267 2.72 -24.22 10.26
C THR A 267 1.91 -23.33 11.20
N ILE A 268 1.81 -23.72 12.46
CA ILE A 268 1.10 -23.00 13.53
C ILE A 268 1.97 -21.88 14.09
N GLY A 269 3.29 -22.00 14.01
CA GLY A 269 4.26 -21.02 14.51
C GLY A 269 5.62 -21.67 14.67
N ASN A 270 6.56 -21.00 15.33
CA ASN A 270 7.84 -21.58 15.72
C ASN A 270 7.87 -21.78 17.24
N VAL A 271 8.61 -22.78 17.72
CA VAL A 271 8.96 -22.84 19.14
C VAL A 271 9.71 -21.58 19.50
N GLU A 272 9.38 -20.93 20.61
CA GLU A 272 10.14 -19.78 21.11
C GLU A 272 10.80 -20.16 22.42
N ASN A 273 12.13 -20.12 22.45
CA ASN A 273 12.88 -20.29 23.69
C ASN A 273 13.24 -18.93 24.26
N ASP A 274 12.97 -18.71 25.53
CA ASP A 274 13.35 -17.48 26.22
C ASP A 274 14.87 -17.46 26.40
N VAL A 275 15.54 -16.43 25.89
CA VAL A 275 17.00 -16.27 26.00
C VAL A 275 17.32 -15.31 27.13
N GLY A 276 16.62 -14.18 27.19
CA GLY A 276 16.92 -13.16 28.18
C GLY A 276 16.27 -11.81 27.90
N THR A 277 16.76 -10.78 28.58
CA THR A 277 16.35 -9.39 28.40
C THR A 277 17.57 -8.55 28.09
N ILE A 278 17.46 -7.71 27.07
CA ILE A 278 18.50 -6.77 26.65
C ILE A 278 18.00 -5.34 26.79
N GLU A 279 18.91 -4.39 26.93
CA GLU A 279 18.60 -2.96 27.02
C GLU A 279 19.38 -2.18 25.98
N ILE A 280 18.68 -1.31 25.27
CA ILE A 280 19.30 -0.44 24.27
C ILE A 280 20.15 0.62 24.97
N VAL A 281 21.44 0.66 24.65
CA VAL A 281 22.39 1.61 25.23
C VAL A 281 22.68 2.81 24.32
N LYS A 282 22.68 2.61 22.99
CA LYS A 282 22.91 3.68 22.02
C LYS A 282 22.38 3.29 20.64
N TYR A 283 22.21 4.28 19.77
CA TYR A 283 21.93 4.03 18.35
C TYR A 283 23.21 3.76 17.56
N LEU A 284 23.07 2.95 16.51
CA LEU A 284 24.08 2.73 15.48
C LEU A 284 23.51 3.24 14.16
N GLY A 285 23.78 4.51 13.86
CA GLY A 285 23.13 5.20 12.74
C GLY A 285 21.63 5.34 12.94
N GLU A 286 20.89 5.44 11.83
CA GLU A 286 19.42 5.56 11.88
C GLU A 286 18.73 4.19 11.98
N ASN A 287 19.31 3.15 11.39
CA ASN A 287 18.65 1.86 11.19
C ASN A 287 19.01 0.79 12.23
N GLY A 288 20.06 1.02 13.04
CA GLY A 288 20.53 0.06 14.02
C GLY A 288 20.59 0.62 15.44
N ALA A 289 20.67 -0.29 16.40
CA ALA A 289 20.92 0.03 17.80
C ALA A 289 21.91 -0.95 18.41
N VAL A 290 22.60 -0.50 19.46
CA VAL A 290 23.45 -1.34 20.29
C VAL A 290 22.74 -1.55 21.61
N ALA A 291 22.64 -2.80 22.03
CA ALA A 291 22.06 -3.23 23.28
C ALA A 291 23.07 -4.03 24.12
N LYS A 292 22.80 -4.13 25.42
CA LYS A 292 23.54 -4.96 26.36
C LYS A 292 22.60 -5.94 27.07
N VAL A 293 23.12 -7.11 27.45
CA VAL A 293 22.36 -8.09 28.22
C VAL A 293 22.15 -7.57 29.65
N ILE A 294 20.91 -7.57 30.12
CA ILE A 294 20.56 -7.30 31.52
C ILE A 294 20.49 -8.62 32.30
N SER A 295 19.83 -9.62 31.72
CA SER A 295 19.55 -10.88 32.40
C SER A 295 19.33 -12.01 31.39
N GLY A 296 19.77 -13.21 31.71
CA GLY A 296 19.63 -14.39 30.86
C GLY A 296 20.91 -14.74 30.11
N ASP A 297 20.77 -15.60 29.11
CA ASP A 297 21.88 -16.06 28.28
C ASP A 297 22.26 -15.03 27.22
N LYS A 298 23.46 -15.19 26.65
CA LYS A 298 23.93 -14.34 25.56
C LYS A 298 23.12 -14.62 24.28
N PRO A 299 22.51 -13.59 23.66
CA PRO A 299 21.82 -13.73 22.38
C PRO A 299 22.75 -14.17 21.25
N GLN A 300 22.15 -14.65 20.16
CA GLN A 300 22.80 -15.02 18.92
C GLN A 300 22.19 -14.26 17.75
N SER A 301 22.93 -14.16 16.64
CA SER A 301 22.43 -13.60 15.39
C SER A 301 21.16 -14.32 14.95
N GLY A 302 20.11 -13.57 14.62
CA GLY A 302 18.80 -14.08 14.23
C GLY A 302 17.81 -14.29 15.39
N ASP A 303 18.22 -14.08 16.64
CA ASP A 303 17.26 -14.05 17.77
C ASP A 303 16.29 -12.86 17.61
N ILE A 304 15.04 -13.05 18.03
CA ILE A 304 13.96 -12.06 17.91
C ILE A 304 13.84 -11.27 19.21
N CYS A 305 13.76 -9.95 19.10
CA CYS A 305 13.65 -9.03 20.21
C CYS A 305 12.28 -8.31 20.17
N ARG A 306 11.52 -8.37 21.26
CA ARG A 306 10.19 -7.74 21.41
C ARG A 306 10.16 -6.76 22.56
N VAL A 307 9.37 -5.70 22.45
CA VAL A 307 9.18 -4.76 23.57
C VAL A 307 8.50 -5.49 24.73
N LYS A 308 9.03 -5.32 25.94
CA LYS A 308 8.47 -5.87 27.17
C LYS A 308 7.35 -5.00 27.72
#